data_AF-A0A1B0BG81-F1
#
_entry.id   AF-A0A1B0BG81-F1
#
_cell.length_a   1.000
_cell.length_b   1.000
_cell.length_c   1.000
_cell.angle_alpha   90.00
_cell.angle_beta   90.00
_cell.angle_gamma   90.00
#
_symmetry.space_group_name_H-M   'P 1'
#
loop_
_entity.id
_entity.type
_entity.pdbx_description
1 polymer ?
#
loop_
_entity_poly.entity_id
_entity_poly.type
_entity_poly.pdbx_seq_one_letter_code
_entity_poly.pdbx_strand_id
1 'polypeptide(L)'
;MNALLEIVQKSDDRKYFQIFLKKNVLWVVAELISGLTGISATTCTVMLCLAAAVSWIQASEIKVKKLPTSFLSKDKCRFLSNFSQKTAEVELPGEFLIPSSPHYHIRISRFMLRVEIVQKNNNAARRLHIRRTNDALED
;
A
#
# COMPACT_ATOMS: atom_id res chain seq x y z
N MET A 1 2.55 -26.39 3.36
CA MET A 1 1.09 -26.14 3.50
C MET A 1 0.74 -25.04 4.52
N ASN A 2 1.54 -24.78 5.56
CA ASN A 2 1.16 -23.83 6.62
C ASN A 2 1.48 -22.34 6.35
N ALA A 3 2.46 -22.01 5.49
CA ALA A 3 2.81 -20.61 5.21
C ALA A 3 1.79 -19.87 4.31
N LEU A 4 0.99 -20.61 3.53
CA LEU A 4 -0.08 -20.03 2.72
C LEU A 4 -1.33 -19.69 3.55
N LEU A 5 -1.50 -20.30 4.73
CA LEU A 5 -2.65 -20.04 5.60
C LEU A 5 -2.50 -18.74 6.41
N GLU A 6 -1.29 -18.38 6.82
CA GLU A 6 -1.06 -17.15 7.61
C GLU A 6 -1.18 -15.87 6.79
N ILE A 7 -0.89 -15.91 5.49
CA ILE A 7 -1.08 -14.75 4.60
C ILE A 7 -2.58 -14.47 4.38
N VAL A 8 -3.43 -15.49 4.46
CA VAL A 8 -4.89 -15.36 4.31
C VAL A 8 -5.51 -14.67 5.53
N GLN A 9 -5.00 -14.89 6.75
CA GLN A 9 -5.60 -14.36 7.97
C GLN A 9 -5.50 -12.84 8.16
N LYS A 10 -4.69 -12.12 7.36
CA LYS A 10 -4.46 -10.67 7.55
C LYS A 10 -5.21 -9.76 6.57
N SER A 11 -6.04 -10.33 5.68
CA SER A 11 -6.63 -9.59 4.56
C SER A 11 -8.11 -9.93 4.35
N ASP A 12 -8.98 -9.18 5.05
CA ASP A 12 -10.37 -8.85 4.67
C ASP A 12 -11.13 -9.96 3.87
N ASP A 13 -11.54 -10.99 4.60
CA ASP A 13 -11.98 -12.33 4.16
C ASP A 13 -13.11 -12.41 3.12
N ARG A 14 -13.84 -11.33 2.82
CA ARG A 14 -14.90 -11.38 1.78
C ARG A 14 -14.37 -11.41 0.35
N LYS A 15 -13.14 -10.93 0.12
CA LYS A 15 -12.58 -10.83 -1.23
C LYS A 15 -12.02 -12.16 -1.73
N TYR A 16 -11.35 -12.92 -0.86
CA TYR A 16 -10.74 -14.19 -1.25
C TYR A 16 -11.78 -15.28 -1.55
N PHE A 17 -12.86 -15.33 -0.77
CA PHE A 17 -13.96 -16.27 -1.01
C PHE A 17 -14.67 -16.00 -2.35
N GLN A 18 -14.87 -14.73 -2.70
CA GLN A 18 -15.37 -14.30 -4.01
C GLN A 18 -14.41 -14.63 -5.16
N ILE A 19 -13.09 -14.52 -4.94
CA ILE A 19 -12.09 -14.89 -5.95
C ILE A 19 -12.11 -16.41 -6.22
N PHE A 20 -12.26 -17.23 -5.18
CA PHE A 20 -12.32 -18.69 -5.31
C PHE A 20 -13.58 -19.15 -6.07
N LEU A 21 -14.76 -18.61 -5.70
CA LEU A 21 -16.02 -18.85 -6.43
C LEU A 21 -15.94 -18.38 -7.88
N LYS A 22 -15.32 -17.21 -8.13
CA LYS A 22 -15.13 -16.69 -9.50
C LYS A 22 -14.23 -17.59 -10.35
N LYS A 23 -13.22 -18.24 -9.80
CA LYS A 23 -12.32 -19.14 -10.55
C LYS A 23 -13.04 -20.37 -11.12
N ASN A 24 -13.91 -21.00 -10.34
CA ASN A 24 -14.69 -22.17 -10.80
C ASN A 24 -15.71 -21.78 -11.87
N VAL A 25 -16.38 -20.62 -11.71
CA VAL A 25 -17.31 -20.11 -12.73
C VAL A 25 -16.57 -19.71 -14.02
N LEU A 26 -15.40 -19.10 -13.91
CA LEU A 26 -14.60 -18.68 -15.07
C LEU A 26 -14.18 -19.86 -15.94
N TRP A 27 -13.84 -21.00 -15.31
CA TRP A 27 -13.42 -22.21 -16.02
C TRP A 27 -14.58 -22.84 -16.79
N VAL A 28 -15.76 -22.97 -16.17
CA VAL A 28 -16.99 -23.48 -16.82
C VAL A 28 -17.41 -22.58 -17.99
N VAL A 29 -17.32 -21.25 -17.81
CA VAL A 29 -17.62 -20.28 -18.88
C VAL A 29 -16.60 -20.38 -20.02
N ALA A 30 -15.31 -20.59 -19.72
CA ALA A 30 -14.28 -20.76 -20.74
C ALA A 30 -14.51 -22.02 -21.59
N GLU A 31 -14.91 -23.15 -20.98
CA GLU A 31 -15.24 -24.38 -21.73
C GLU A 31 -16.45 -24.20 -22.65
N LEU A 32 -17.51 -23.53 -22.19
CA LEU A 32 -18.70 -23.20 -22.99
C LEU A 32 -18.36 -22.32 -24.19
N ILE A 33 -17.56 -21.27 -23.99
CA ILE A 33 -17.16 -20.37 -25.07
C ILE A 33 -16.23 -21.06 -26.06
N SER A 34 -15.34 -21.93 -25.58
CA SER A 34 -14.46 -22.73 -26.42
C SER A 34 -15.23 -23.68 -27.34
N GLY A 35 -16.31 -24.30 -26.84
CA GLY A 35 -17.20 -25.12 -27.66
C GLY A 35 -17.94 -24.34 -28.76
N LEU A 36 -18.22 -23.05 -28.54
CA LEU A 36 -18.93 -22.18 -29.50
C LEU A 36 -18.00 -21.52 -30.52
N THR A 37 -16.75 -21.22 -30.15
CA THR A 37 -15.81 -20.40 -30.94
C THR A 37 -14.69 -21.20 -31.60
N GLY A 38 -14.53 -22.48 -31.23
CA GLY A 38 -13.41 -23.33 -31.69
C GLY A 38 -12.05 -22.93 -31.12
N ILE A 39 -12.00 -21.95 -30.21
CA ILE A 39 -10.78 -21.48 -29.53
C ILE A 39 -10.50 -22.40 -28.34
N SER A 40 -9.24 -22.74 -28.04
CA SER A 40 -8.92 -23.62 -26.90
C SER A 40 -9.38 -23.02 -25.56
N ALA A 41 -9.80 -23.88 -24.62
CA ALA A 41 -10.25 -23.48 -23.28
C ALA A 41 -9.18 -22.69 -22.52
N THR A 42 -7.91 -23.03 -22.75
CA THR A 42 -6.76 -22.29 -22.19
C THR A 42 -6.69 -20.87 -22.70
N THR A 43 -6.86 -20.66 -24.01
CA THR A 43 -6.85 -19.32 -24.62
C THR A 43 -8.04 -18.49 -24.17
N CYS A 44 -9.23 -19.10 -24.08
CA CYS A 44 -10.43 -18.43 -23.59
C CYS A 44 -10.29 -18.01 -22.11
N THR A 45 -9.73 -18.89 -21.26
CA THR A 45 -9.47 -18.59 -19.85
C THR A 45 -8.49 -17.43 -19.69
N VAL A 46 -7.41 -17.38 -20.49
CA VAL A 46 -6.44 -16.29 -20.46
C VAL A 46 -7.09 -14.96 -20.86
N MET A 47 -7.90 -14.95 -21.92
CA MET A 47 -8.62 -13.75 -22.37
C MET A 47 -9.58 -13.23 -21.30
N LEU A 48 -10.35 -14.12 -20.66
CA LEU A 48 -11.25 -13.76 -19.56
C LEU A 48 -10.49 -13.22 -18.35
N CYS A 49 -9.35 -13.82 -17.99
CA CYS A 49 -8.49 -13.34 -16.91
C CYS A 49 -7.92 -11.95 -17.19
N LEU A 50 -7.46 -11.70 -18.42
CA LEU A 50 -6.93 -10.40 -18.83
C LEU A 50 -8.02 -9.32 -18.81
N ALA A 51 -9.20 -9.61 -19.37
CA ALA A 51 -10.34 -8.69 -19.34
C ALA A 51 -10.75 -8.35 -17.90
N ALA A 52 -10.79 -9.35 -17.02
CA ALA A 52 -11.05 -9.14 -15.60
C ALA A 52 -9.97 -8.25 -14.97
N ALA A 53 -8.69 -8.56 -15.16
CA ALA A 53 -7.58 -7.77 -14.60
C ALA A 53 -7.65 -6.30 -15.03
N VAL A 54 -7.91 -6.02 -16.32
CA VAL A 54 -8.07 -4.65 -16.84
C VAL A 54 -9.23 -3.93 -16.16
N SER A 55 -10.39 -4.60 -16.00
CA SER A 55 -11.55 -3.98 -15.32
C SER A 55 -11.24 -3.65 -13.84
N TRP A 56 -10.48 -4.50 -13.15
CA TRP A 56 -10.06 -4.26 -11.78
C TRP A 56 -9.05 -3.12 -11.66
N ILE A 57 -8.13 -3.00 -12.63
CA ILE A 57 -7.19 -1.89 -12.70
C ILE A 57 -7.97 -0.58 -12.89
N GLN A 58 -8.87 -0.51 -13.86
CA GLN A 58 -9.70 0.69 -14.11
C GLN A 58 -10.56 1.07 -12.89
N ALA A 59 -11.22 0.09 -12.26
CA ALA A 59 -12.01 0.34 -11.05
C ALA A 59 -11.13 0.83 -9.88
N SER A 60 -9.89 0.34 -9.78
CA SER A 60 -8.93 0.77 -8.76
C SER A 60 -8.40 2.17 -9.04
N GLU A 61 -8.11 2.51 -10.30
CA GLU A 61 -7.70 3.86 -10.71
C GLU A 61 -8.76 4.91 -10.40
N ILE A 62 -10.04 4.61 -10.69
CA ILE A 62 -11.16 5.52 -10.37
C ILE A 62 -11.23 5.73 -8.85
N LYS A 63 -11.03 4.68 -8.05
CA LYS A 63 -11.04 4.78 -6.59
C LYS A 63 -9.85 5.60 -6.08
N VAL A 64 -8.66 5.39 -6.64
CA VAL A 64 -7.45 6.13 -6.25
C VAL A 64 -7.57 7.61 -6.59
N LYS A 65 -8.15 7.98 -7.73
CA LYS A 65 -8.43 9.38 -8.09
C LYS A 65 -9.37 10.10 -7.10
N LYS A 66 -10.21 9.35 -6.37
CA LYS A 66 -11.12 9.89 -5.36
C LYS A 66 -10.50 9.95 -3.95
N LEU A 67 -9.30 9.40 -3.75
CA LEU A 67 -8.64 9.45 -2.46
C LEU A 67 -8.07 10.85 -2.20
N PRO A 68 -8.07 11.29 -0.93
CA PRO A 68 -7.47 12.55 -0.57
C PRO A 68 -5.96 12.51 -0.81
N THR A 69 -5.40 13.62 -1.30
CA THR A 69 -3.95 13.78 -1.57
C THR A 69 -3.13 14.02 -0.30
N SER A 70 -3.79 14.32 0.82
CA SER A 70 -3.15 14.45 2.13
C SER A 70 -4.13 14.05 3.24
N PHE A 71 -3.62 13.62 4.38
CA PHE A 71 -4.42 13.37 5.57
C PHE A 71 -3.67 13.81 6.83
N LEU A 72 -4.41 14.02 7.91
CA LEU A 72 -3.82 14.32 9.21
C LEU A 72 -3.45 13.00 9.90
N SER A 73 -2.20 12.92 10.37
CA SER A 73 -1.66 11.78 11.10
C SER A 73 -2.52 11.40 12.31
N LYS A 74 -3.18 12.39 12.94
CA LYS A 74 -4.11 12.18 14.06
C LYS A 74 -5.26 11.22 13.72
N ASP A 75 -5.69 11.17 12.46
CA ASP A 75 -6.80 10.35 11.99
C ASP A 75 -6.41 8.87 11.80
N LYS A 76 -5.10 8.58 11.69
CA LYS A 76 -4.56 7.24 11.37
C LYS A 76 -3.66 6.68 12.46
N CYS A 77 -2.86 7.52 13.12
CA CYS A 77 -1.88 7.11 14.12
C CYS A 77 -1.69 8.19 15.20
N ARG A 78 -2.42 8.01 16.32
CA ARG A 78 -2.36 8.93 17.47
C ARG A 78 -0.97 9.02 18.09
N PHE A 79 -0.21 7.92 18.09
CA PHE A 79 1.14 7.87 18.66
C PHE A 79 2.10 8.82 17.96
N LEU A 80 2.15 8.81 16.63
CA LEU A 80 3.02 9.72 15.88
C LEU A 80 2.60 11.18 16.06
N SER A 81 1.29 11.45 16.17
CA SER A 81 0.79 12.82 16.38
C SER A 81 1.15 13.42 17.75
N ASN A 82 1.29 12.57 18.77
CA ASN A 82 1.59 12.97 20.15
C ASN A 82 3.05 12.75 20.54
N PHE A 83 3.87 12.25 19.61
CA PHE A 83 5.28 11.99 19.88
C PHE A 83 6.01 13.31 20.17
N SER A 84 6.82 13.28 21.23
CA SER A 84 7.75 14.33 21.58
C SER A 84 9.05 13.69 22.05
N GLN A 85 10.16 14.43 21.96
CA GLN A 85 11.43 13.99 22.50
C GLN A 85 11.37 13.64 24.00
N LYS A 86 10.44 14.25 24.76
CA LYS A 86 10.20 13.90 26.18
C LYS A 86 9.67 12.48 26.37
N THR A 87 8.99 11.94 25.36
CA THR A 87 8.39 10.60 25.40
C THR A 87 9.44 9.53 25.14
N ALA A 88 10.32 9.77 24.16
CA ALA A 88 11.44 8.89 23.85
C ALA A 88 12.50 9.65 23.06
N GLU A 89 13.77 9.40 23.40
CA GLU A 89 14.91 9.87 22.61
C GLU A 89 15.17 8.87 21.47
N VAL A 90 14.78 9.25 20.26
CA VAL A 90 14.90 8.41 19.06
C VAL A 90 15.76 9.15 18.04
N GLU A 91 16.82 8.49 17.58
CA GLU A 91 17.70 8.98 16.51
C GLU A 91 17.04 8.84 15.14
N LEU A 92 17.54 9.59 14.16
CA LEU A 92 16.96 9.53 12.83
C LEU A 92 17.25 8.19 12.15
N PRO A 93 16.24 7.59 11.48
CA PRO A 93 16.47 6.39 10.70
C PRO A 93 17.46 6.70 9.57
N GLY A 94 18.50 5.86 9.44
CA GLY A 94 19.54 6.01 8.42
C GLY A 94 20.73 6.87 8.83
N GLU A 95 20.72 7.47 10.02
CA GLU A 95 21.84 8.27 10.52
C GLU A 95 23.15 7.47 10.64
N PHE A 96 23.06 6.22 11.09
CA PHE A 96 24.21 5.33 11.20
C PHE A 96 24.69 4.71 9.88
N LEU A 97 23.96 4.92 8.78
CA LEU A 97 24.39 4.43 7.47
C LEU A 97 25.46 5.33 6.85
N ILE A 98 25.55 6.58 7.30
CA ILE A 98 26.54 7.55 6.83
C ILE A 98 27.55 7.77 7.96
N PRO A 99 28.85 7.52 7.76
CA PRO A 99 29.85 7.79 8.78
C PRO A 99 29.87 9.29 9.09
N SER A 100 29.36 9.67 10.26
CA SER A 100 29.34 11.03 10.79
C SER A 100 30.08 11.07 12.12
N SER A 101 30.57 12.25 12.50
CA SER A 101 31.27 12.44 13.78
C SER A 101 30.37 12.06 14.97
N PRO A 102 30.90 11.36 15.99
CA PRO A 102 30.12 10.84 17.13
C PRO A 102 29.53 11.91 18.07
N HIS A 103 29.74 13.20 17.78
CA HIS A 103 29.28 14.31 18.60
C HIS A 103 28.11 15.09 18.00
N TYR A 104 27.59 14.65 16.86
CA TYR A 104 26.44 15.27 16.18
C TYR A 104 25.34 14.24 15.89
N HIS A 105 24.75 13.71 16.97
CA HIS A 105 23.60 12.82 16.84
C HIS A 105 22.29 13.62 16.71
N ILE A 106 21.60 13.44 15.59
CA ILE A 106 20.37 14.14 15.25
C ILE A 106 19.17 13.32 15.70
N ARG A 107 18.48 13.83 16.71
CA ARG A 107 17.28 13.19 17.26
C ARG A 107 16.00 13.73 16.65
N ILE A 108 14.97 12.88 16.63
CA ILE A 108 13.62 13.25 16.25
C ILE A 108 13.00 14.09 17.38
N SER A 109 12.61 15.33 17.04
CA SER A 109 11.90 16.21 17.97
C SER A 109 10.40 15.93 17.97
N ARG A 110 9.80 15.90 16.76
CA ARG A 110 8.37 15.64 16.54
C ARG A 110 8.10 15.21 15.11
N PHE A 111 7.01 14.48 14.90
CA PHE A 111 6.47 14.23 13.56
C PHE A 111 5.55 15.38 13.14
N MET A 112 5.57 15.72 11.86
CA MET A 112 4.60 16.66 11.30
C MET A 112 3.24 15.98 11.17
N LEU A 113 2.19 16.73 11.50
CA LEU A 113 0.82 16.21 11.52
C LEU A 113 0.28 15.93 10.13
N ARG A 114 0.74 16.65 9.10
CA ARG A 114 0.25 16.46 7.73
C ARG A 114 1.10 15.44 7.00
N VAL A 115 0.44 14.40 6.48
CA VAL A 115 1.06 13.36 5.64
C VAL A 115 0.54 13.51 4.23
N GLU A 116 1.46 13.59 3.28
CA GLU A 116 1.13 13.71 1.87
C GLU A 116 1.13 12.33 1.21
N ILE A 117 0.19 12.12 0.28
CA ILE A 117 0.15 10.93 -0.56
C ILE A 117 0.74 11.33 -1.90
N VAL A 118 1.96 10.84 -2.15
CA VAL A 118 2.69 11.09 -3.39
C VAL A 118 2.41 9.94 -4.34
N GLN A 119 1.75 10.24 -5.45
CA GLN A 119 1.50 9.27 -6.51
C GLN A 119 2.50 9.47 -7.65
N LYS A 120 3.28 8.44 -7.97
CA LYS A 120 4.25 8.44 -9.07
C LYS A 120 4.29 7.05 -9.70
N ASN A 121 4.28 6.99 -11.03
CA ASN A 121 4.42 5.73 -11.79
C ASN A 121 3.48 4.61 -11.31
N ASN A 122 2.18 4.88 -11.14
CA ASN A 122 1.17 3.94 -10.63
C ASN A 122 1.40 3.41 -9.21
N ASN A 123 2.38 3.97 -8.48
CA ASN A 123 2.60 3.69 -7.07
C ASN A 123 2.15 4.88 -6.22
N ALA A 124 1.59 4.59 -5.05
CA ALA A 124 1.21 5.60 -4.07
C ALA A 124 2.05 5.41 -2.80
N ALA A 125 2.92 6.37 -2.53
CA ALA A 125 3.72 6.43 -1.32
C ALA A 125 3.17 7.49 -0.36
N ARG A 126 3.44 7.32 0.93
CA ARG A 126 3.10 8.31 1.95
C ARG A 126 4.37 9.03 2.38
N ARG A 127 4.39 10.36 2.23
CA ARG A 127 5.49 11.21 2.66
C ARG A 127 5.15 11.79 4.03
N LEU A 128 5.91 11.35 5.03
CA LEU A 128 5.86 11.84 6.41
C LEU A 128 7.07 12.74 6.67
N HIS A 129 6.83 13.95 7.15
CA HIS A 129 7.89 14.88 7.51
C HIS A 129 8.23 14.76 9.00
N ILE A 130 9.53 14.75 9.29
CA ILE A 130 10.08 14.61 10.64
C ILE A 130 10.85 15.89 10.95
N ARG A 131 10.58 16.50 12.12
CA ARG A 131 11.33 17.66 12.60
C ARG A 131 12.48 17.20 13.49
N ARG A 132 13.67 17.71 13.25
CA ARG A 132 14.87 17.39 14.02
C ARG A 132 15.03 18.31 15.22
N THR A 133 15.80 17.87 16.19
CA THR A 133 16.05 18.60 17.45
C THR A 133 16.84 19.90 17.23
N ASN A 134 17.70 19.96 16.21
CA ASN A 134 18.53 21.12 15.92
C ASN A 134 17.98 22.02 14.80
N ASP A 135 16.79 21.70 14.25
CA ASP A 135 16.14 22.57 13.26
C ASP A 135 15.38 23.70 14.00
N ALA A 136 16.11 24.78 14.30
CA ALA A 136 15.51 26.11 14.31
C ALA A 136 14.99 26.36 12.89
N LEU A 137 13.70 26.68 12.77
CA LEU A 137 13.15 27.17 11.52
C LEU A 137 13.88 28.47 11.20
N GLU A 138 14.72 28.49 10.17
CA GLU A 138 14.83 29.70 9.37
C GLU A 138 13.63 29.67 8.42
N ASP A 139 12.79 30.69 8.55
CA ASP A 139 11.57 30.92 7.76
C ASP A 139 11.88 31.24 6.29
#